data_AF-A0A7V2Y524-F1
#
_entry.id   AF-A0A7V2Y524-F1
#
_cell.length_a   1.000
_cell.length_b   1.000
_cell.length_c   1.000
_cell.angle_alpha   90.00
_cell.angle_beta   90.00
_cell.angle_gamma   90.00
#
_symmetry.space_group_name_H-M   'P 1'
#
loop_
_entity.id
_entity.type
_entity.pdbx_description
1 polymer ?
#
loop_
_entity_poly.entity_id
_entity_poly.type
_entity_poly.pdbx_seq_one_letter_code
_entity_poly.pdbx_strand_id
1 'polypeptide(L)'
;MDALIACYSDDFQHYEYGDKAGLQQFLKDALSMGYLEGVEIDETKAQNTITKDTAVVAPIAMKAAFGEAAISLNFKKEAAGWKIVSMDVEMN
;
A
#
# COMPACT_ATOMS: atom_id res chain seq x y z
N MET A 1 -12.55 3.85 2.86
CA MET A 1 -12.13 2.46 2.58
C MET A 1 -12.27 2.14 1.08
N ASP A 2 -13.45 2.24 0.51
CA ASP A 2 -13.68 1.80 -0.89
C ASP A 2 -12.80 2.51 -1.92
N ALA A 3 -12.62 3.82 -1.79
CA ALA A 3 -11.71 4.58 -2.67
C ALA A 3 -10.24 4.12 -2.56
N LEU A 4 -9.79 3.72 -1.37
CA LEU A 4 -8.44 3.19 -1.16
C LEU A 4 -8.29 1.82 -1.83
N ILE A 5 -9.24 0.92 -1.58
CA ILE A 5 -9.22 -0.44 -2.14
C ILE A 5 -9.36 -0.41 -3.67
N ALA A 6 -10.05 0.58 -4.22
CA ALA A 6 -10.13 0.78 -5.67
C ALA A 6 -8.77 1.04 -6.32
N CYS A 7 -7.74 1.49 -5.59
CA CYS A 7 -6.38 1.67 -6.12
C CYS A 7 -5.64 0.34 -6.36
N TYR A 8 -6.11 -0.76 -5.76
CA TYR A 8 -5.49 -2.07 -5.87
C TYR A 8 -6.07 -2.87 -7.04
N SER A 9 -5.22 -3.66 -7.69
CA SER A 9 -5.58 -4.59 -8.76
C SER A 9 -6.45 -5.72 -8.21
N ASP A 10 -7.32 -6.28 -9.04
CA ASP A 10 -8.03 -7.52 -8.69
C ASP A 10 -7.06 -8.73 -8.64
N ASP A 11 -5.90 -8.62 -9.30
CA ASP A 11 -4.79 -9.59 -9.21
C ASP A 11 -3.84 -9.30 -8.03
N PHE A 12 -4.20 -8.41 -7.11
CA PHE A 12 -3.33 -8.07 -5.96
C PHE A 12 -3.01 -9.30 -5.12
N GLN A 13 -1.74 -9.42 -4.70
CA GLN A 13 -1.28 -10.47 -3.79
C GLN A 13 -0.27 -9.91 -2.77
N HIS A 14 -0.36 -10.42 -1.54
CA HIS A 14 0.56 -10.18 -0.44
C HIS A 14 0.83 -11.47 0.33
N TYR A 15 2.07 -11.66 0.81
CA TYR A 15 2.47 -12.89 1.50
C TYR A 15 1.74 -13.08 2.86
N GLU A 16 1.38 -11.99 3.53
CA GLU A 16 0.72 -12.03 4.85
C GLU A 16 -0.81 -11.94 4.75
N TYR A 17 -1.32 -11.10 3.85
CA TYR A 17 -2.75 -10.76 3.80
C TYR A 17 -3.49 -11.52 2.69
N GLY A 18 -2.77 -12.23 1.83
CA GLY A 18 -3.35 -12.90 0.67
C GLY A 18 -3.78 -11.90 -0.40
N ASP A 19 -5.06 -11.95 -0.76
CA ASP A 19 -5.62 -11.18 -1.87
C ASP A 19 -6.11 -9.78 -1.47
N LYS A 20 -6.73 -9.07 -2.43
CA LYS A 20 -7.30 -7.74 -2.24
C LYS A 20 -8.36 -7.69 -1.14
N ALA A 21 -9.18 -8.74 -0.99
CA ALA A 21 -10.20 -8.80 0.05
C ALA A 21 -9.56 -9.00 1.43
N GLY A 22 -8.52 -9.83 1.51
CA GLY A 22 -7.70 -10.00 2.71
C GLY A 22 -7.03 -8.70 3.15
N LEU A 23 -6.43 -7.95 2.21
CA LEU A 23 -5.90 -6.61 2.48
C LEU A 23 -6.98 -5.66 3.00
N GLN A 24 -8.16 -5.64 2.38
CA GLN A 24 -9.27 -4.79 2.84
C GLN A 24 -9.68 -5.13 4.26
N GLN A 25 -9.74 -6.42 4.61
CA GLN A 25 -10.06 -6.85 5.97
C GLN A 25 -8.98 -6.43 6.96
N PHE A 26 -7.70 -6.66 6.63
CA PHE A 26 -6.57 -6.23 7.45
C PHE A 26 -6.62 -4.73 7.76
N LEU A 27 -6.87 -3.88 6.76
CA LEU A 27 -6.96 -2.43 6.95
C LEU A 27 -8.18 -2.02 7.80
N LYS A 28 -9.30 -2.73 7.68
CA LYS A 28 -10.48 -2.50 8.55
C LYS A 28 -10.17 -2.86 10.00
N ASP A 29 -9.49 -3.98 10.21
CA ASP A 29 -9.13 -4.44 11.56
C ASP A 29 -8.13 -3.47 12.20
N ALA A 30 -7.07 -3.06 11.47
CA ALA A 30 -6.12 -2.05 11.93
C ALA A 30 -6.80 -0.72 12.29
N LEU A 31 -7.77 -0.27 11.48
CA LEU A 31 -8.55 0.92 11.79
C LEU A 31 -9.38 0.73 13.06
N SER A 32 -10.05 -0.41 13.22
CA SER A 32 -10.90 -0.71 14.40
C SER A 32 -10.09 -0.81 15.70
N MET A 33 -8.83 -1.21 15.60
CA MET A 33 -7.88 -1.29 16.72
C MET A 33 -7.20 0.04 17.05
N GLY A 34 -7.48 1.10 16.28
CA GLY A 34 -6.85 2.41 16.46
C GLY A 34 -5.41 2.50 15.94
N TYR A 35 -4.92 1.48 15.24
CA TYR A 35 -3.54 1.43 14.75
C TYR A 35 -3.24 2.47 13.67
N LEU A 36 -4.25 2.90 12.93
CA LEU A 36 -4.16 3.93 11.88
C LEU A 36 -4.58 5.33 12.37
N GLU A 37 -4.83 5.51 13.67
CA GLU A 37 -5.13 6.83 14.23
C GLU A 37 -3.90 7.75 14.15
N GLY A 38 -4.12 8.99 13.71
CA GLY A 38 -3.04 9.97 13.58
C GLY A 38 -2.00 9.60 12.52
N VAL A 39 -2.37 8.77 11.52
CA VAL A 39 -1.44 8.38 10.46
C VAL A 39 -0.91 9.61 9.71
N GLU A 40 0.41 9.67 9.58
CA GLU A 40 1.14 10.65 8.79
C GLU A 40 1.86 9.90 7.66
N ILE A 41 1.76 10.44 6.45
CA ILE A 41 2.43 9.92 5.25
C ILE A 41 3.39 10.99 4.73
N ASP A 42 4.64 10.60 4.49
CA ASP A 42 5.67 11.45 3.93
C ASP A 42 6.26 10.79 2.67
N GLU A 43 6.02 11.43 1.53
CA GLU A 43 6.50 11.02 0.21
C GLU A 43 7.72 11.81 -0.27
N THR A 44 8.28 12.71 0.55
CA THR A 44 9.39 13.60 0.15
C THR A 44 10.65 12.85 -0.29
N LYS A 45 10.83 11.61 0.18
CA LYS A 45 11.93 10.72 -0.21
C LYS A 45 11.52 9.63 -1.20
N ALA A 46 10.24 9.52 -1.54
CA ALA A 46 9.74 8.49 -2.44
C ALA A 46 10.29 8.71 -3.85
N GLN A 47 10.71 7.62 -4.49
CA GLN A 47 11.16 7.61 -5.87
C GLN A 47 10.24 6.74 -6.72
N ASN A 48 9.95 7.22 -7.93
CA ASN A 48 9.13 6.50 -8.90
C ASN A 48 10.04 5.88 -9.96
N THR A 49 10.14 4.55 -9.99
CA THR A 49 10.86 3.83 -11.03
C THR A 49 9.86 3.15 -11.95
N ILE A 50 9.74 3.63 -13.20
CA ILE A 50 8.78 3.09 -14.18
C ILE A 50 9.54 2.27 -15.23
N THR A 51 9.13 1.02 -15.45
CA THR A 51 9.66 0.12 -16.48
C THR A 51 8.52 -0.45 -17.32
N LYS A 52 8.30 0.09 -18.52
CA LYS A 52 7.22 -0.31 -19.43
C LYS A 52 5.82 -0.19 -18.78
N ASP A 53 5.26 -1.32 -18.38
CA ASP A 53 3.94 -1.50 -17.80
C ASP A 53 4.00 -1.79 -16.30
N THR A 54 5.17 -1.69 -15.66
CA THR A 54 5.33 -1.76 -14.21
C THR A 54 5.92 -0.47 -13.65
N ALA A 55 5.62 -0.21 -12.38
CA ALA A 55 6.26 0.88 -11.64
C ALA A 55 6.46 0.48 -10.18
N VAL A 56 7.47 1.06 -9.54
CA VAL A 56 7.71 0.95 -8.10
C VAL A 56 7.74 2.37 -7.53
N VAL A 57 7.03 2.58 -6.43
CA VAL A 57 7.08 3.81 -5.63
C VAL A 57 7.58 3.45 -4.25
N ALA A 58 8.80 3.88 -3.92
CA ALA A 58 9.45 3.58 -2.65
C ALA A 58 10.63 4.53 -2.35
N PRO A 59 11.01 4.71 -1.07
CA PRO A 59 10.20 4.40 0.11
C PRO A 59 9.19 5.52 0.38
N ILE A 60 7.97 5.16 0.78
CA ILE A 60 6.98 6.10 1.35
C ILE A 60 7.06 5.95 2.86
N ALA A 61 7.41 7.01 3.59
CA ALA A 61 7.47 6.97 5.04
C ALA A 61 6.06 7.08 5.64
N MET A 62 5.79 6.28 6.65
CA MET A 62 4.53 6.27 7.39
C MET A 62 4.82 6.30 8.89
N LYS A 63 4.07 7.12 9.61
CA LYS A 63 4.04 7.12 11.07
C LYS A 63 2.61 6.95 11.53
N ALA A 64 2.39 6.05 12.49
CA ALA A 64 1.07 5.79 13.05
C ALA A 64 1.21 5.32 14.51
N ALA A 65 0.09 4.92 15.13
CA ALA A 65 0.08 4.46 16.52
C ALA A 65 0.95 3.20 16.76
N PHE A 66 1.21 2.40 15.72
CA PHE A 66 2.10 1.23 15.80
C PHE A 66 3.60 1.57 15.65
N GLY A 67 3.97 2.83 15.42
CA GLY A 67 5.35 3.25 15.18
C GLY A 67 5.58 3.79 13.78
N GLU A 68 6.82 3.69 13.31
CA GLU A 68 7.25 4.18 12.00
C GLU A 68 7.54 3.02 11.05
N ALA A 69 7.18 3.19 9.78
CA ALA A 69 7.40 2.20 8.74
C ALA A 69 7.73 2.84 7.40
N ALA A 70 8.37 2.09 6.52
CA ALA A 70 8.58 2.41 5.12
C ALA A 70 7.72 1.49 4.24
N ILE A 71 6.94 2.07 3.35
CA ILE A 71 6.08 1.36 2.39
C ILE A 71 6.76 1.35 1.02
N SER A 72 6.76 0.20 0.37
CA SER A 72 7.05 0.05 -1.06
C SER A 72 5.79 -0.42 -1.78
N LEU A 73 5.40 0.29 -2.84
CA LEU A 73 4.22 -0.05 -3.65
C LEU A 73 4.65 -0.47 -5.05
N ASN A 74 4.22 -1.65 -5.48
CA ASN A 74 4.45 -2.17 -6.82
C ASN A 74 3.18 -2.04 -7.65
N PHE A 75 3.32 -1.43 -8.83
CA PHE A 75 2.21 -1.12 -9.73
C PHE A 75 2.34 -1.87 -11.05
N LYS A 76 1.18 -2.11 -11.66
CA LYS A 76 1.04 -2.54 -13.05
C LYS A 76 0.08 -1.61 -13.79
N LYS A 77 0.36 -1.34 -15.05
CA LYS A 77 -0.53 -0.59 -15.94
C LYS A 77 -1.60 -1.52 -16.49
N GLU A 78 -2.84 -1.26 -16.11
CA GLU A 78 -4.03 -1.97 -16.59
C GLU A 78 -4.87 -1.08 -17.51
N ALA A 79 -5.94 -1.63 -18.10
CA ALA A 79 -6.83 -0.88 -18.97
C ALA A 79 -7.44 0.36 -18.29
N ALA A 80 -7.70 0.27 -16.98
CA ALA A 80 -8.25 1.35 -16.15
C ALA A 80 -7.19 2.31 -15.58
N GLY A 81 -5.90 2.14 -15.93
CA GLY A 81 -4.78 2.91 -15.41
C GLY A 81 -3.86 2.09 -14.51
N TRP A 82 -3.02 2.76 -13.73
CA TRP A 82 -2.09 2.11 -12.81
C TRP A 82 -2.85 1.53 -11.61
N LYS A 83 -2.53 0.28 -11.25
CA LYS A 83 -3.05 -0.41 -10.07
C LYS A 83 -1.92 -0.98 -9.23
N ILE A 84 -2.11 -0.99 -7.91
CA ILE A 84 -1.19 -1.62 -6.97
C ILE A 84 -1.41 -3.14 -7.04
N VAL A 85 -0.37 -3.90 -7.38
CA VAL A 85 -0.41 -5.37 -7.51
C VAL A 85 0.26 -6.08 -6.34
N SER A 86 1.17 -5.42 -5.63
CA SER A 86 1.70 -5.86 -4.35
C SER A 86 2.25 -4.67 -3.56
N MET A 87 2.54 -4.90 -2.30
CA MET A 87 3.18 -3.91 -1.42
C MET A 87 4.10 -4.62 -0.44
N ASP A 88 5.04 -3.88 0.13
CA ASP A 88 5.87 -4.31 1.24
C ASP A 88 5.88 -3.21 2.30
N VAL A 89 5.90 -3.61 3.57
CA VAL A 89 5.97 -2.69 4.71
C VAL A 89 7.13 -3.15 5.60
N GLU A 90 8.08 -2.25 5.82
CA GLU A 90 9.24 -2.47 6.68
C GLU A 90 9.13 -1.56 7.91
N MET A 91 9.22 -2.12 9.11
CA MET A 91 9.21 -1.35 10.36
C MET A 91 10.58 -0.72 10.61
N ASN A 92 10.61 0.55 11.00
CA ASN A 92 11.84 1.30 11.31
C ASN A 92 12.21 1.27 12.80
#